data_AF-A0A2E2XCK0-F1
#
_entry.id   AF-A0A2E2XCK0-F1
#
_cell.length_a   1.000
_cell.length_b   1.000
_cell.length_c   1.000
_cell.angle_alpha   90.00
_cell.angle_beta   90.00
_cell.angle_gamma   90.00
#
_symmetry.space_group_name_H-M   'P 1'
#
loop_
_entity.id
_entity.type
_entity.pdbx_description
1 polymer ?
#
loop_
_entity_poly.entity_id
_entity_poly.type
_entity_poly.pdbx_seq_one_letter_code
_entity_poly.pdbx_strand_id
1 'polypeptide(L)'
;MCTTKTLILLVAVLSAPAYAVTDQERSALQRLDAELEAITKIIDEAQQAANPHDRKLVDYERLRADLQKIQQGILDAANTMRREPRSLPPIEGDYR
;
A
#
# COMPACT_ATOMS: atom_id res chain seq x y z
N MET A 1 -4.83 -12.70 44.22
CA MET A 1 -5.84 -12.64 43.14
C MET A 1 -5.90 -11.29 42.40
N CYS A 2 -5.14 -10.25 42.81
CA CYS A 2 -5.16 -8.94 42.13
C CYS A 2 -4.18 -8.87 40.93
N THR A 3 -3.04 -9.55 41.01
CA THR A 3 -1.95 -9.51 39.99
C THR A 3 -2.24 -10.31 38.71
N THR A 4 -3.01 -11.39 38.80
CA THR A 4 -3.37 -12.21 37.63
C THR A 4 -4.32 -11.49 36.68
N LYS A 5 -5.19 -10.63 37.19
CA LYS A 5 -6.16 -9.87 36.39
C LYS A 5 -5.46 -8.76 35.58
N THR A 6 -4.43 -8.15 36.15
CA THR A 6 -3.55 -7.17 35.48
C THR A 6 -2.72 -7.82 34.37
N LEU A 7 -2.23 -9.05 34.61
CA LEU A 7 -1.48 -9.80 33.60
C LEU A 7 -2.34 -10.15 32.37
N ILE A 8 -3.59 -10.57 32.59
CA ILE A 8 -4.53 -10.90 31.50
C ILE A 8 -4.86 -9.66 30.65
N LEU A 9 -5.05 -8.51 31.29
CA LEU A 9 -5.31 -7.25 30.59
C LEU A 9 -4.13 -6.83 29.70
N LEU A 10 -2.90 -7.02 30.18
CA LEU A 10 -1.67 -6.70 29.44
C LEU A 10 -1.52 -7.57 28.18
N VAL A 11 -1.80 -8.87 28.29
CA VAL A 11 -1.69 -9.84 27.18
C VAL A 11 -2.76 -9.60 26.11
N ALA A 12 -3.96 -9.18 26.50
CA ALA A 12 -5.05 -8.86 25.57
C ALA A 12 -4.74 -7.63 24.70
N VAL A 13 -4.10 -6.59 25.25
CA VAL A 13 -3.72 -5.38 24.50
C VAL A 13 -2.58 -5.65 23.51
N LEU A 14 -1.70 -6.62 23.81
CA LEU A 14 -0.62 -7.04 22.93
C LEU A 14 -1.09 -7.98 21.79
N SER A 15 -2.33 -8.47 21.85
CA SER A 15 -2.89 -9.38 20.83
C SER A 15 -3.64 -8.64 19.73
N ALA A 16 -3.16 -7.44 19.35
CA ALA A 16 -3.66 -6.78 18.15
C ALA A 16 -3.46 -7.73 16.96
N PRO A 17 -4.52 -8.06 16.20
CA PRO A 17 -4.37 -8.92 15.03
C PRO A 17 -3.42 -8.25 14.03
N ALA A 18 -2.24 -8.84 13.85
CA ALA A 18 -1.37 -8.52 12.73
C ALA A 18 -2.05 -9.06 11.47
N TYR A 19 -2.97 -8.29 10.90
CA TYR A 19 -3.59 -8.63 9.62
C TYR A 19 -2.45 -8.73 8.58
N ALA A 20 -2.28 -9.92 8.01
CA ALA A 20 -1.52 -10.03 6.78
C ALA A 20 -2.24 -9.23 5.70
N VAL A 21 -1.51 -8.47 4.89
CA VAL A 21 -2.05 -7.81 3.70
C VAL A 21 -2.79 -8.86 2.90
N THR A 22 -4.11 -8.70 2.87
CA THR A 22 -5.00 -9.65 2.18
C THR A 22 -4.87 -9.43 0.67
N ASP A 23 -5.18 -10.45 -0.14
CA ASP A 23 -5.25 -10.28 -1.60
C ASP A 23 -6.19 -9.13 -1.99
N GLN A 24 -7.21 -8.84 -1.18
CA GLN A 24 -8.10 -7.70 -1.32
C GLN A 24 -7.39 -6.35 -1.10
N GLU A 25 -6.64 -6.18 -0.01
CA GLU A 25 -5.86 -4.97 0.24
C GLU A 25 -4.85 -4.73 -0.89
N ARG A 26 -4.18 -5.79 -1.34
CA ARG A 26 -3.25 -5.70 -2.47
C ARG A 26 -3.93 -5.28 -3.76
N SER A 27 -5.10 -5.84 -4.06
CA SER A 27 -5.89 -5.43 -5.23
C SER A 27 -6.29 -3.96 -5.18
N ALA A 28 -6.59 -3.45 -3.99
CA ALA A 28 -6.92 -2.04 -3.77
C ALA A 28 -5.69 -1.14 -3.99
N LEU A 29 -4.51 -1.55 -3.52
CA LEU A 29 -3.25 -0.83 -3.75
C LEU A 29 -2.87 -0.82 -5.24
N GLN A 30 -3.05 -1.93 -5.96
CA GLN A 30 -2.81 -1.99 -7.40
C GLN A 30 -3.79 -1.09 -8.18
N ARG A 31 -5.06 -1.06 -7.76
CA ARG A 31 -6.03 -0.13 -8.35
C ARG A 31 -5.61 1.32 -8.09
N LEU A 32 -5.17 1.64 -6.87
CA LEU A 32 -4.71 2.99 -6.52
C LEU A 32 -3.53 3.43 -7.40
N ASP A 33 -2.57 2.53 -7.67
CA ASP A 33 -1.46 2.80 -8.59
C ASP A 33 -1.94 3.17 -10.01
N ALA A 34 -2.90 2.42 -10.56
CA ALA A 34 -3.48 2.71 -11.87
C ALA A 34 -4.24 4.05 -11.91
N GLU A 35 -4.95 4.39 -10.83
CA GLU A 35 -5.65 5.69 -10.72
C GLU A 35 -4.64 6.85 -10.64
N LEU A 36 -3.49 6.67 -9.99
CA LEU A 36 -2.41 7.67 -9.97
C LEU A 36 -1.79 7.89 -11.35
N GLU A 37 -1.69 6.85 -12.18
CA GLU A 37 -1.27 7.00 -13.57
C GLU A 37 -2.28 7.85 -14.36
N ALA A 38 -3.58 7.62 -14.16
CA ALA A 38 -4.62 8.44 -14.77
C ALA A 38 -4.55 9.91 -14.31
N ILE A 39 -4.34 10.15 -13.01
CA ILE A 39 -4.15 11.50 -12.46
C ILE A 39 -2.91 12.18 -13.06
N THR A 40 -1.83 11.44 -13.30
CA THR A 40 -0.63 11.98 -13.95
C THR A 40 -0.93 12.50 -15.35
N LYS A 41 -1.78 11.82 -16.12
CA LYS A 41 -2.22 12.28 -17.46
C LYS A 41 -3.04 13.56 -17.37
N ILE A 42 -3.94 13.67 -16.38
CA ILE A 42 -4.72 14.89 -16.14
C ILE A 42 -3.81 16.08 -15.80
N ILE A 43 -2.71 15.84 -15.08
CA ILE A 43 -1.72 16.88 -14.78
C ILE A 43 -1.01 17.35 -16.04
N ASP A 44 -0.71 16.45 -16.98
CA ASP A 44 -0.11 16.81 -18.27
C ASP A 44 -1.07 17.66 -19.11
N GLU A 45 -2.36 17.29 -19.15
CA GLU A 45 -3.42 18.10 -19.79
C GLU A 45 -3.54 19.49 -19.15
N ALA A 46 -3.51 19.55 -17.82
CA ALA A 46 -3.56 20.81 -17.09
C ALA A 46 -2.34 21.70 -17.38
N GLN A 47 -1.13 21.12 -17.49
CA GLN A 47 0.05 21.87 -17.86
C GLN A 47 -0.04 22.41 -19.29
N GLN A 48 -0.56 21.63 -20.23
CA GLN A 48 -0.75 22.06 -21.62
C GLN A 48 -1.78 23.18 -21.74
N ALA A 49 -2.83 23.16 -20.91
CA ALA A 49 -3.85 24.20 -20.87
C ALA A 49 -3.44 25.47 -20.07
N ALA A 50 -2.30 25.44 -19.36
CA ALA A 50 -1.88 26.54 -18.52
C ALA A 50 -1.49 27.78 -19.33
N ASN A 51 -1.95 28.96 -18.90
CA ASN A 51 -1.57 30.23 -19.51
C ASN A 51 -0.21 30.69 -18.98
N PRO A 52 0.82 30.86 -19.84
CA PRO A 52 2.14 31.28 -19.41
C PRO A 52 2.20 32.72 -18.88
N HIS A 53 1.15 33.52 -19.08
CA HIS A 53 1.04 34.91 -18.61
C HIS A 53 0.33 35.04 -17.25
N ASP A 54 -0.07 33.93 -16.63
CA ASP A 54 -0.72 33.98 -15.33
C ASP A 54 0.26 34.46 -14.25
N ARG A 55 -0.24 35.29 -13.33
CA ARG A 55 0.58 35.88 -12.25
C ARG A 55 1.18 34.84 -11.30
N LYS A 56 0.58 33.65 -11.23
CA LYS A 56 1.05 32.54 -10.41
C LYS A 56 0.93 31.25 -11.23
N LEU A 57 2.08 30.69 -11.57
CA LEU A 57 2.16 29.40 -12.27
C LEU A 57 2.15 28.25 -11.26
N VAL A 58 1.57 27.13 -11.65
CA VAL A 58 1.67 25.87 -10.90
C VAL A 58 3.04 25.25 -11.18
N ASP A 59 3.71 24.79 -10.13
CA ASP A 59 4.95 24.02 -10.24
C ASP A 59 4.62 22.56 -10.56
N TYR A 60 4.39 22.29 -11.85
CA TYR A 60 4.04 20.96 -12.35
C TYR A 60 5.17 19.94 -12.15
N GLU A 61 6.42 20.37 -12.17
CA GLU A 61 7.57 19.50 -11.92
C GLU A 61 7.56 18.99 -10.48
N ARG A 62 7.37 19.88 -9.51
CA ARG A 62 7.23 19.49 -8.10
C ARG A 62 6.02 18.61 -7.87
N LEU A 63 4.88 18.92 -8.50
CA LEU A 63 3.65 18.13 -8.37
C LEU A 63 3.87 16.69 -8.88
N ARG A 64 4.52 16.52 -10.03
CA ARG A 64 4.90 15.19 -10.56
C ARG A 64 5.85 14.45 -9.62
N ALA A 65 6.87 15.13 -9.12
CA ALA A 65 7.83 14.52 -8.19
C ALA A 65 7.16 14.02 -6.91
N ASP A 66 6.18 14.76 -6.39
CA ASP A 66 5.44 14.35 -5.19
C ASP A 66 4.49 13.17 -5.48
N LEU A 67 3.82 13.14 -6.64
CA LEU A 67 3.04 11.97 -7.06
C LEU A 67 3.91 10.73 -7.27
N GLN A 68 5.09 10.87 -7.85
CA GLN A 68 6.03 9.77 -8.01
C GLN A 68 6.43 9.17 -6.65
N LYS A 69 6.67 9.99 -5.63
CA LYS A 69 6.96 9.49 -4.28
C LYS A 69 5.78 8.70 -3.70
N ILE A 70 4.55 9.18 -3.90
CA ILE A 70 3.35 8.48 -3.43
C ILE A 70 3.23 7.13 -4.16
N GLN A 71 3.41 7.13 -5.48
CA GLN A 71 3.37 5.91 -6.29
C GLN A 71 4.39 4.87 -5.81
N GLN A 72 5.64 5.30 -5.57
CA GLN A 72 6.67 4.42 -5.03
C GLN A 72 6.28 3.86 -3.66
N GLY A 73 5.74 4.68 -2.75
CA GLY A 73 5.28 4.21 -1.45
C GLY A 73 4.17 3.15 -1.54
N ILE A 74 3.27 3.27 -2.53
CA ILE A 74 2.22 2.28 -2.79
C ILE A 74 2.80 0.97 -3.31
N LEU A 75 3.74 1.05 -4.27
CA LEU A 75 4.41 -0.13 -4.81
C LEU A 75 5.22 -0.85 -3.73
N ASP A 76 5.94 -0.11 -2.89
CA ASP A 76 6.68 -0.67 -1.77
C ASP A 76 5.73 -1.39 -0.79
N ALA A 77 4.61 -0.75 -0.42
CA ALA A 77 3.60 -1.36 0.44
C ALA A 77 2.99 -2.63 -0.17
N ALA A 78 2.67 -2.60 -1.47
CA ALA A 78 2.10 -3.74 -2.19
C ALA A 78 3.08 -4.92 -2.34
N ASN A 79 4.40 -4.65 -2.32
CA ASN A 79 5.46 -5.64 -2.51
C ASN A 79 6.06 -6.17 -1.20
N THR A 80 6.00 -5.41 -0.10
CA THR A 80 6.60 -5.76 1.21
C THR A 80 6.05 -7.07 1.81
N MET A 81 4.86 -7.51 1.42
CA MET A 81 4.19 -8.71 1.96
C MET A 81 4.24 -9.95 1.07
N ARG A 82 5.08 -10.00 0.03
CA ARG A 82 5.40 -11.26 -0.66
C ARG A 82 6.33 -12.13 0.22
N ARG A 83 5.85 -12.55 1.40
CA ARG A 83 6.50 -13.62 2.19
C ARG A 83 6.46 -14.89 1.34
N GLU A 84 7.59 -15.59 1.30
CA GLU A 84 7.85 -16.76 0.47
C GLU A 84 6.69 -17.76 0.42
N PRO A 85 6.55 -18.53 -0.68
CA PRO A 85 5.63 -19.66 -0.73
C PRO A 85 5.78 -20.48 0.56
N ARG A 86 4.68 -20.78 1.26
CA ARG A 86 4.75 -21.73 2.38
C ARG A 86 5.37 -23.00 1.82
N SER A 87 6.52 -23.39 2.36
CA SER A 87 7.04 -24.73 2.16
C SER A 87 5.96 -25.69 2.69
N LEU A 88 5.25 -26.32 1.77
CA LEU A 88 4.29 -27.36 2.11
C LEU A 88 5.11 -28.62 2.43
N PRO A 89 4.82 -29.34 3.53
CA PRO A 89 5.43 -30.64 3.74
C PRO A 89 5.10 -31.56 2.54
N PRO A 90 6.00 -32.49 2.18
CA PRO A 90 5.73 -33.47 1.13
C PRO A 90 4.39 -34.17 1.39
N ILE A 91 3.53 -34.23 0.38
CA ILE A 91 2.29 -35.00 0.47
C ILE A 91 2.64 -36.45 0.21
N GLU A 92 2.65 -37.26 1.28
CA GLU A 92 2.71 -38.72 1.17
C GLU A 92 1.31 -39.23 0.84
N GLY A 93 1.15 -39.78 -0.37
CA GLY A 93 -0.07 -40.47 -0.77
C GLY A 93 0.07 -41.96 -0.53
N ASP A 94 -0.70 -42.52 0.40
CA ASP A 94 -0.89 -43.96 0.50
C ASP A 94 -1.99 -44.37 -0.49
N TYR A 95 -1.61 -44.51 -1.75
CA TYR A 95 -2.49 -45.03 -2.80
C TYR A 95 -2.38 -46.56 -2.79
N ARG A 96 -3.44 -47.21 -2.32
CA ARG A 96 -3.60 -48.67 -2.35
C ARG A 96 -4.38 -49.12 -3.58
#